data_AF-A0A496A9B1-F1
#
_entry.id   AF-A0A496A9B1-F1
#
_cell.length_a   1.000
_cell.length_b   1.000
_cell.length_c   1.000
_cell.angle_alpha   90.00
_cell.angle_beta   90.00
_cell.angle_gamma   90.00
#
_symmetry.space_group_name_H-M   'P 1'
#
loop_
_entity.id
_entity.type
_entity.pdbx_description
1 polymer ?
#
loop_
_entity_poly.entity_id
_entity_poly.type
_entity_poly.pdbx_seq_one_letter_code
_entity_poly.pdbx_strand_id
1 'polypeptide(L)'
;MEQNLRPAKALVQKWVEENPNGWMQFTMREMAHAMGVSLGAVNQYLYEVIAERDGITPTEAMRRRKAQTQGSFYQSKIDRERVQQLHDAGMSIREIAYTMQISNYSVRTILKEISDADTDTGRTDSE
;
A
#
# COMPACT_ATOMS: atom_id res chain seq x y z
N MET A 1 20.93 27.93 -16.98
CA MET A 1 20.05 27.71 -15.80
C MET A 1 20.32 26.30 -15.30
N GLU A 2 21.46 26.09 -14.64
CA GLU A 2 21.85 24.79 -14.09
C GLU A 2 22.11 24.98 -12.60
N GLN A 3 21.12 24.74 -11.75
CA GLN A 3 21.28 24.61 -10.30
C GLN A 3 19.91 24.36 -9.67
N ASN A 4 19.57 23.10 -9.35
CA ASN A 4 18.68 22.73 -8.22
C ASN A 4 18.34 21.23 -8.10
N LEU A 5 19.00 20.32 -8.83
CA LEU A 5 18.70 18.87 -8.72
C LEU A 5 19.51 18.13 -7.63
N ARG A 6 20.63 18.69 -7.16
CA ARG A 6 21.46 18.07 -6.11
C ARG A 6 20.95 18.17 -4.66
N PRO A 7 20.23 19.23 -4.19
CA PRO A 7 19.80 19.32 -2.80
C PRO A 7 18.70 18.29 -2.45
N ALA A 8 17.84 17.93 -3.41
CA ALA A 8 16.75 17.00 -3.13
C ALA A 8 17.25 15.57 -2.83
N LYS A 9 18.25 15.05 -3.56
CA LYS A 9 18.85 13.74 -3.27
C LYS A 9 19.45 13.70 -1.85
N ALA A 10 20.15 14.75 -1.46
CA ALA A 10 20.74 14.84 -0.12
C ALA A 10 19.68 14.86 1.00
N LEU A 11 18.54 15.53 0.78
CA LEU A 11 17.41 15.53 1.71
C LEU A 11 16.77 14.13 1.82
N VAL A 12 16.57 13.45 0.69
CA VAL A 12 16.07 12.07 0.68
C VAL A 12 17.05 11.12 1.40
N GLN A 13 18.35 11.27 1.14
CA GLN A 13 19.38 10.48 1.80
C GLN A 13 19.36 10.66 3.31
N LYS A 14 19.43 11.92 3.77
CA LYS A 14 19.37 12.25 5.19
C LYS A 14 18.10 11.70 5.84
N TRP A 15 16.96 11.84 5.18
CA TRP A 15 15.69 11.33 5.71
C TRP A 15 15.68 9.80 5.82
N VAL A 16 16.27 9.08 4.86
CA VAL A 16 16.41 7.61 4.90
C VAL A 16 17.35 7.15 6.02
N GLU A 17 18.40 7.91 6.31
CA GLU A 17 19.31 7.65 7.42
C GLU A 17 18.60 7.86 8.77
N GLU A 18 17.82 8.94 8.90
CA GLU A 18 17.00 9.24 10.09
C GLU A 18 15.80 8.29 10.25
N ASN A 19 15.31 7.73 9.15
CA ASN A 19 14.14 6.84 9.11
C ASN A 19 14.45 5.55 8.30
N PRO A 20 15.21 4.60 8.86
CA PRO A 20 15.71 3.43 8.12
C PRO A 20 14.61 2.58 7.46
N ASN A 21 13.42 2.56 8.09
CA ASN A 21 12.23 1.86 7.60
C ASN A 21 11.11 2.83 7.17
N GLY A 22 11.34 4.14 7.22
CA GLY A 22 10.30 5.14 6.93
C GLY A 22 9.80 5.04 5.49
N TRP A 23 10.67 4.71 4.54
CA TRP A 23 10.30 4.54 3.13
C TRP A 23 9.29 3.40 2.88
N MET A 24 9.17 2.47 3.84
CA MET A 24 8.19 1.38 3.87
C MET A 24 6.91 1.74 4.66
N GLN A 25 6.98 2.74 5.57
CA GLN A 25 5.86 3.10 6.46
C GLN A 25 5.07 4.32 5.96
N PHE A 26 5.73 5.23 5.23
CA PHE A 26 5.12 6.45 4.74
C PHE A 26 4.84 6.37 3.23
N THR A 27 3.78 7.05 2.81
CA THR A 27 3.51 7.28 1.40
C THR A 27 4.54 8.26 0.82
N MET A 28 4.71 8.25 -0.51
CA MET A 28 5.59 9.21 -1.19
C MET A 28 5.18 10.66 -0.93
N ARG A 29 3.88 10.91 -0.76
CA ARG A 29 3.32 12.24 -0.50
C ARG A 29 3.67 12.73 0.90
N GLU A 30 3.54 11.88 1.91
CA GLU A 30 3.92 12.20 3.28
C GLU A 30 5.42 12.46 3.40
N MET A 31 6.24 11.63 2.75
CA MET A 31 7.68 11.85 2.63
C MET A 31 8.01 13.20 1.98
N ALA A 32 7.39 13.51 0.84
CA ALA A 32 7.60 14.76 0.13
C ALA A 32 7.22 15.98 1.00
N HIS A 33 6.09 15.89 1.71
CA HIS A 33 5.65 16.93 2.64
C HIS A 33 6.62 17.10 3.81
N ALA A 34 7.06 16.00 4.43
CA ALA A 34 7.99 16.04 5.57
C ALA A 34 9.35 16.62 5.20
N MET A 35 9.85 16.33 3.99
CA MET A 35 11.13 16.83 3.49
C MET A 35 11.02 18.22 2.83
N GLY A 36 9.81 18.74 2.60
CA GLY A 36 9.60 19.99 1.86
C GLY A 36 10.05 19.93 0.40
N VAL A 37 10.04 18.75 -0.22
CA VAL A 37 10.45 18.53 -1.62
C VAL A 37 9.27 18.11 -2.48
N SER A 38 9.44 18.14 -3.81
CA SER A 38 8.39 17.68 -4.72
C SER A 38 8.24 16.16 -4.68
N LEU A 39 7.02 15.69 -4.93
CA LEU A 39 6.73 14.25 -5.07
C LEU A 39 7.61 13.59 -6.14
N GLY A 40 7.87 14.31 -7.25
CA GLY A 40 8.74 13.85 -8.33
C GLY A 40 10.17 13.63 -7.86
N ALA A 41 10.70 14.52 -7.01
CA ALA A 41 12.04 14.37 -6.45
C ALA A 41 12.15 13.15 -5.52
N VAL A 42 11.15 12.91 -4.66
CA VAL A 42 11.13 11.68 -3.83
C VAL A 42 11.07 10.45 -4.72
N ASN A 43 10.21 10.44 -5.74
CA ASN A 43 10.07 9.28 -6.61
C ASN A 43 11.34 9.00 -7.42
N GLN A 44 12.08 10.05 -7.78
CA GLN A 44 13.35 9.94 -8.50
C GLN A 44 14.47 9.39 -7.59
N TYR A 45 14.63 9.94 -6.39
CA TYR A 45 15.83 9.67 -5.59
C TYR A 45 15.66 8.58 -4.53
N LEU A 46 14.44 8.29 -4.06
CA LEU A 46 14.25 7.35 -2.95
C LEU A 46 14.80 5.96 -3.26
N TYR A 47 14.47 5.41 -4.44
CA TYR A 47 14.92 4.07 -4.80
C TYR A 47 16.42 4.01 -5.07
N GLU A 48 17.03 5.09 -5.57
CA GLU A 48 18.48 5.20 -5.72
C GLU A 48 19.18 5.15 -4.36
N VAL A 49 18.72 5.98 -3.41
CA VAL A 49 19.29 6.05 -2.06
C VAL A 49 19.17 4.71 -1.33
N ILE A 50 18.01 4.05 -1.40
CA ILE A 50 17.80 2.74 -0.78
C ILE A 50 18.66 1.66 -1.44
N ALA A 51 18.79 1.70 -2.77
CA ALA A 51 19.65 0.80 -3.52
C ALA A 51 21.12 0.93 -3.09
N GLU A 52 21.63 2.17 -3.01
CA GLU A 52 22.98 2.48 -2.57
C GLU A 52 23.22 2.00 -1.12
N ARG A 53 22.25 2.21 -0.22
CA ARG A 53 22.35 1.83 1.20
C ARG A 53 22.33 0.31 1.41
N ASP A 54 21.38 -0.37 0.79
CA ASP A 54 21.12 -1.80 1.02
C ASP A 54 21.92 -2.71 0.07
N GLY A 55 22.71 -2.14 -0.84
CA GLY A 55 23.47 -2.89 -1.84
C GLY A 55 22.56 -3.64 -2.83
N ILE A 56 21.37 -3.11 -3.11
CA ILE A 56 20.39 -3.68 -4.02
C ILE A 56 20.21 -2.80 -5.26
N THR A 57 19.45 -3.27 -6.25
CA THR A 57 19.11 -2.42 -7.41
C THR A 57 17.91 -1.51 -7.09
N PRO A 58 17.78 -0.33 -7.72
CA PRO A 58 16.60 0.52 -7.57
C PRO A 58 15.29 -0.22 -7.93
N THR A 59 15.34 -1.10 -8.94
CA THR A 59 14.23 -1.96 -9.33
C THR A 59 13.82 -2.91 -8.20
N GLU A 60 14.78 -3.47 -7.48
CA GLU A 60 14.52 -4.36 -6.34
C GLU A 60 13.93 -3.59 -5.15
N ALA A 61 14.46 -2.39 -4.85
CA ALA A 61 13.87 -1.50 -3.83
C ALA A 61 12.41 -1.15 -4.17
N MET A 62 12.12 -0.86 -5.44
CA MET A 62 10.77 -0.60 -5.93
C MET A 62 9.87 -1.84 -5.82
N ARG A 63 10.38 -3.03 -6.16
CA ARG A 63 9.63 -4.29 -6.01
C ARG A 63 9.30 -4.58 -4.56
N ARG A 64 10.24 -4.43 -3.63
CA ARG A 64 10.01 -4.63 -2.19
C ARG A 64 8.91 -3.71 -1.68
N ARG A 65 8.98 -2.43 -2.05
CA ARG A 65 7.94 -1.46 -1.70
C ARG A 65 6.60 -1.79 -2.34
N LYS A 66 6.60 -2.23 -3.60
CA LYS A 66 5.39 -2.64 -4.32
C LYS A 66 4.77 -3.89 -3.74
N ALA A 67 5.55 -4.86 -3.27
CA ALA A 67 5.04 -6.04 -2.57
C ALA A 67 4.36 -5.64 -1.26
N GLN A 68 4.95 -4.70 -0.52
CA GLN A 68 4.35 -4.16 0.71
C GLN A 68 3.11 -3.29 0.42
N THR A 69 3.12 -2.46 -0.63
CA THR A 69 1.95 -1.66 -1.01
C THR A 69 0.86 -2.49 -1.69
N GLN A 70 1.17 -3.55 -2.43
CA GLN A 70 0.16 -4.49 -2.92
C GLN A 70 -0.42 -5.34 -1.78
N GLY A 71 0.37 -5.64 -0.74
CA GLY A 71 -0.16 -6.15 0.52
C GLY A 71 -0.99 -5.11 1.30
N SER A 72 -0.58 -3.84 1.30
CA SER A 72 -1.15 -2.75 2.10
C SER A 72 -2.33 -2.01 1.44
N PHE A 73 -2.47 -2.00 0.11
CA PHE A 73 -3.69 -1.56 -0.59
C PHE A 73 -4.81 -2.60 -0.45
N TYR A 74 -4.48 -3.85 -0.08
CA TYR A 74 -5.45 -4.87 0.36
C TYR A 74 -5.60 -4.94 1.90
N GLN A 75 -4.67 -4.36 2.67
CA GLN A 75 -4.65 -4.36 4.13
C GLN A 75 -4.80 -2.97 4.78
N SER A 76 -5.33 -1.97 4.06
CA SER A 76 -5.87 -0.78 4.70
C SER A 76 -7.18 -1.15 5.39
N LYS A 77 -7.12 -2.00 6.42
CA LYS A 77 -8.24 -2.49 7.25
C LYS A 77 -9.60 -2.35 6.56
N ILE A 78 -9.78 -2.97 5.40
CA ILE A 78 -11.14 -3.10 4.89
C ILE A 78 -11.74 -4.10 5.86
N ASP A 79 -12.58 -3.57 6.74
CA ASP A 79 -13.27 -4.34 7.75
C ASP A 79 -14.17 -5.33 7.01
N ARG A 80 -13.64 -6.54 6.81
CA ARG A 80 -14.30 -7.62 6.06
C ARG A 80 -15.61 -7.99 6.74
N GLU A 81 -15.61 -7.96 8.06
CA GLU A 81 -16.79 -8.16 8.89
C GLU A 81 -17.81 -7.05 8.61
N ARG A 82 -17.37 -5.80 8.49
CA ARG A 82 -18.27 -4.70 8.11
C ARG A 82 -18.83 -4.83 6.70
N VAL A 83 -18.02 -5.25 5.72
CA VAL A 83 -18.50 -5.53 4.35
C VAL A 83 -19.57 -6.62 4.36
N GLN A 84 -19.36 -7.68 5.14
CA GLN A 84 -20.32 -8.77 5.30
C GLN A 84 -21.61 -8.29 5.98
N GLN A 85 -21.52 -7.56 7.10
CA GLN A 85 -22.68 -7.01 7.80
C GLN A 85 -23.54 -6.11 6.91
N LEU A 86 -22.92 -5.25 6.09
CA LEU A 86 -23.65 -4.37 5.18
C LEU A 86 -24.31 -5.16 4.03
N HIS A 87 -23.65 -6.22 3.55
CA HIS A 87 -24.22 -7.12 2.56
C HIS A 87 -25.40 -7.92 3.12
N ASP A 88 -25.28 -8.45 4.33
CA ASP A 88 -26.34 -9.19 5.04
C ASP A 88 -27.52 -8.28 5.40
N ALA A 89 -27.28 -6.98 5.60
CA ALA A 89 -28.32 -5.96 5.73
C ALA A 89 -29.05 -5.64 4.40
N GLY A 90 -28.70 -6.30 3.29
CA GLY A 90 -29.34 -6.16 1.99
C GLY A 90 -28.82 -5.00 1.14
N MET A 91 -27.70 -4.36 1.51
CA MET A 91 -27.13 -3.28 0.70
C MET A 91 -26.49 -3.82 -0.58
N SER A 92 -26.64 -3.06 -1.68
CA SER A 92 -25.96 -3.41 -2.93
C SER A 92 -24.45 -3.14 -2.86
N ILE A 93 -23.69 -3.85 -3.69
CA ILE A 93 -22.23 -3.67 -3.84
C ILE A 93 -21.84 -2.20 -4.01
N ARG A 94 -22.66 -1.43 -4.74
CA ARG A 94 -22.42 -0.01 -5.01
C ARG A 94 -22.58 0.85 -3.76
N GLU A 95 -23.60 0.56 -2.95
CA GLU A 95 -23.86 1.25 -1.69
C GLU A 95 -22.79 0.92 -0.65
N ILE A 96 -22.34 -0.34 -0.60
CA ILE A 96 -21.24 -0.77 0.26
C ILE A 96 -19.94 -0.07 -0.15
N ALA A 97 -19.62 -0.05 -1.44
CA ALA A 97 -18.44 0.63 -1.97
C ALA A 97 -18.43 2.12 -1.60
N TYR A 98 -19.59 2.78 -1.71
CA TYR A 98 -19.74 4.18 -1.31
C TYR A 98 -19.58 4.37 0.20
N THR A 99 -20.23 3.53 1.01
CA THR A 99 -20.21 3.58 2.48
C THR A 99 -18.81 3.32 3.04
N MET A 100 -18.09 2.38 2.44
CA MET A 100 -16.74 1.97 2.83
C MET A 100 -15.64 2.80 2.15
N GLN A 101 -16.00 3.70 1.23
CA GLN A 101 -15.07 4.47 0.40
C GLN A 101 -14.03 3.61 -0.34
N ILE A 102 -14.45 2.43 -0.81
CA ILE A 102 -13.61 1.48 -1.55
C ILE A 102 -14.17 1.24 -2.95
N SER A 103 -13.39 0.56 -3.79
CA SER A 103 -13.84 0.22 -5.14
C SER A 103 -14.89 -0.91 -5.13
N ASN A 104 -15.80 -0.90 -6.11
CA ASN A 104 -16.72 -2.02 -6.35
C ASN A 104 -15.99 -3.36 -6.55
N TYR A 105 -14.77 -3.30 -7.12
CA TYR A 105 -13.92 -4.47 -7.30
C TYR A 105 -13.49 -5.05 -5.95
N SER A 106 -13.04 -4.19 -5.03
CA SER A 106 -12.65 -4.59 -3.67
C SER A 106 -13.81 -5.25 -2.91
N VAL A 107 -15.02 -4.69 -2.99
CA VAL A 107 -16.22 -5.29 -2.36
C VAL A 107 -16.50 -6.68 -2.90
N ARG A 108 -16.47 -6.87 -4.23
CA ARG A 108 -16.69 -8.18 -4.88
C ARG A 108 -15.64 -9.21 -4.48
N THR A 109 -14.37 -8.79 -4.46
CA THR A 109 -13.28 -9.67 -4.04
C THR A 109 -13.46 -10.13 -2.60
N ILE A 110 -13.84 -9.22 -1.68
CA ILE A 110 -14.04 -9.55 -0.27
C ILE A 110 -15.22 -10.51 -0.07
N LEU A 111 -16.38 -10.24 -0.68
CA LEU A 111 -17.54 -11.12 -0.57
C LEU A 111 -17.26 -12.52 -1.14
N LYS A 112 -16.49 -12.58 -2.24
CA LYS A 112 -16.04 -13.86 -2.79
C LYS A 112 -15.10 -14.60 -1.83
N GLU A 113 -14.10 -13.93 -1.28
CA GLU A 113 -13.18 -14.52 -0.30
C GLU A 113 -13.91 -15.07 0.94
N ILE A 114 -14.96 -14.39 1.41
CA ILE A 114 -15.78 -14.85 2.54
C ILE A 114 -16.57 -16.11 2.16
N SER A 115 -17.26 -16.09 1.01
CA SER A 115 -18.00 -17.25 0.52
C SER A 115 -17.11 -18.47 0.28
N ASP A 116 -15.91 -18.27 -0.25
CA ASP A 116 -14.96 -19.36 -0.50
C ASP A 116 -14.42 -19.95 0.82
N ALA A 117 -14.23 -19.11 1.86
CA ALA A 117 -13.79 -19.55 3.19
C ALA A 117 -14.85 -20.41 3.92
N ASP A 118 -16.13 -20.10 3.76
CA ASP A 118 -17.22 -20.90 4.35
C ASP A 118 -17.33 -22.29 3.70
N THR A 119 -17.01 -22.41 2.41
CA THR A 119 -17.08 -23.71 1.71
C THR A 119 -15.95 -24.70 2.05
N ASP A 120 -14.83 -24.23 2.60
CA ASP A 120 -13.68 -25.11 2.94
C ASP A 120 -13.83 -25.80 4.31
N THR A 121 -14.75 -25.32 5.16
CA THR A 121 -15.02 -25.94 6.48
C THR A 121 -16.04 -27.09 6.43
N GLY A 122 -16.64 -27.37 5.27
CA GLY A 122 -17.66 -28.40 5.08
C GLY A 122 -17.14 -29.82 4.80
N ARG A 123 -15.82 -30.05 4.78
CA ARG A 123 -15.24 -31.39 4.57
C ARG A 123 -14.81 -32.02 5.90
N THR A 124 -15.75 -32.19 6.81
CA THR A 124 -15.63 -33.23 7.83
C THR A 124 -15.95 -34.57 7.18
N ASP A 125 -14.96 -35.44 7.17
CA ASP A 125 -15.05 -36.86 6.86
C ASP A 125 -16.34 -37.46 7.46
N SER A 126 -17.22 -37.94 6.59
CA SER A 126 -18.26 -38.90 6.99
C SER A 126 -17.75 -40.27 6.55
N GLU A 127 -17.64 -41.14 7.54
CA GLU A 127 -17.15 -42.53 7.54
C GLU A 127 -17.72 -43.42 6.43
#